data_AF-A0A938ZAI4-F1
#
_entry.id   AF-A0A938ZAI4-F1
#
_cell.length_a   1.000
_cell.length_b   1.000
_cell.length_c   1.000
_cell.angle_alpha   90.00
_cell.angle_beta   90.00
_cell.angle_gamma   90.00
#
_symmetry.space_group_name_H-M   'P 1'
#
loop_
_entity.id
_entity.type
_entity.pdbx_description
1 polymer ?
#
loop_
_entity_poly.entity_id
_entity_poly.type
_entity_poly.pdbx_seq_one_letter_code
_entity_poly.pdbx_strand_id
1 'polypeptide(L)' 'MYSEELELAKIGYRAYGETTDFKNYQGLPMPKWEDLPEKIQIAWMAAAVAIAKKTVKEMSESLARTIVDDVVEILDK' A
#
# COMPACT_ATOMS: atom_id res chain seq x y z
N MET A 1 -3.01 -10.77 -16.85
CA MET A 1 -2.19 -9.80 -16.11
C MET A 1 -3.10 -9.24 -15.03
N TYR A 2 -2.81 -9.52 -13.76
CA TYR A 2 -3.59 -8.96 -12.65
C TYR A 2 -3.34 -7.45 -12.55
N SER A 3 -4.31 -6.68 -12.05
CA SER A 3 -4.13 -5.24 -11.86
C SER A 3 -3.19 -4.98 -10.67
N GLU A 4 -2.43 -3.88 -10.70
CA GLU A 4 -1.46 -3.56 -9.65
C GLU A 4 -2.11 -3.42 -8.26
N GLU A 5 -3.36 -2.98 -8.22
CA GLU A 5 -4.15 -2.86 -6.99
C GLU A 5 -4.39 -4.22 -6.34
N LEU A 6 -4.59 -5.27 -7.15
CA LEU A 6 -4.78 -6.63 -6.65
C LEU A 6 -3.50 -7.18 -6.01
N GLU A 7 -2.35 -6.96 -6.65
CA GLU A 7 -1.07 -7.41 -6.12
C GLU A 7 -0.73 -6.71 -4.79
N LEU A 8 -0.92 -5.39 -4.72
CA LEU A 8 -0.73 -4.63 -3.48
C LEU A 8 -1.69 -5.08 -2.38
N ALA A 9 -2.95 -5.39 -2.71
CA ALA A 9 -3.91 -5.92 -1.76
C ALA A 9 -3.49 -7.28 -1.19
N LYS A 10 -3.01 -8.20 -2.06
CA LYS A 10 -2.51 -9.51 -1.66
C LYS A 10 -1.27 -9.40 -0.76
N ILE A 11 -0.37 -8.46 -1.04
CA ILE A 11 0.78 -8.15 -0.18
C ILE A 11 0.29 -7.72 1.21
N GLY A 12 -0.65 -6.77 1.27
CA GLY A 12 -1.21 -6.31 2.55
C GLY A 12 -1.93 -7.43 3.33
N TYR A 13 -2.73 -8.24 2.66
CA TYR A 13 -3.43 -9.37 3.27
C TYR A 13 -2.47 -10.43 3.81
N ARG A 14 -1.40 -10.74 3.04
CA ARG A 14 -0.35 -11.65 3.48
C ARG A 14 0.39 -11.12 4.69
N ALA A 15 0.78 -9.84 4.68
CA ALA A 15 1.45 -9.21 5.81
C ALA A 15 0.57 -9.24 7.08
N TYR A 16 -0.73 -8.97 6.94
CA TYR A 16 -1.68 -9.15 8.04
C TYR A 16 -1.61 -10.57 8.60
N GLY A 17 -1.73 -11.60 7.75
CA GLY A 17 -1.61 -12.99 8.16
C GLY A 17 -0.29 -13.32 8.86
N GLU A 18 0.85 -12.87 8.33
CA GLU A 18 2.15 -13.11 8.96
C GLU A 18 2.24 -12.50 10.37
N THR A 19 1.58 -11.36 10.60
CA THR A 19 1.56 -10.71 11.92
C THR A 19 0.51 -11.24 12.87
N THR A 20 -0.50 -11.95 12.38
CA THR A 20 -1.60 -12.53 13.19
C THR A 20 -1.54 -14.04 13.32
N ASP A 21 -0.38 -14.66 13.05
CA ASP A 21 -0.21 -16.12 13.01
C ASP A 21 -1.23 -16.82 12.08
N PHE A 22 -1.56 -16.16 10.97
CA PHE A 22 -2.58 -16.54 9.99
C PHE A 22 -3.95 -16.79 10.63
N LYS A 23 -4.30 -15.98 11.64
CA LYS A 23 -5.62 -15.95 12.26
C LYS A 23 -6.34 -14.63 11.97
N ASN A 24 -7.66 -14.69 11.88
CA ASN A 24 -8.52 -13.51 11.79
C ASN A 24 -8.76 -12.88 13.17
N TYR A 25 -9.51 -11.79 13.21
CA TYR A 25 -9.80 -11.05 14.45
C TYR A 25 -10.55 -11.85 15.53
N GLN A 26 -11.16 -12.99 15.18
CA GLN A 26 -11.82 -13.90 16.11
C GLN A 26 -10.89 -15.01 16.61
N GLY A 27 -9.62 -15.03 16.17
CA GLY A 27 -8.67 -16.10 16.46
C GLY A 27 -8.86 -17.35 15.60
N LEU A 28 -9.78 -17.33 14.63
CA LEU A 28 -10.00 -18.43 13.69
C LEU A 28 -8.98 -18.37 12.55
N PRO A 29 -8.68 -19.48 11.86
CA PRO A 29 -7.80 -19.46 10.69
C PRO A 29 -8.25 -18.42 9.65
N MET A 30 -7.30 -17.67 9.10
CA MET A 30 -7.55 -16.79 7.97
C MET A 30 -7.94 -17.62 6.74
N PRO A 31 -8.97 -17.22 5.98
CA PRO A 31 -9.25 -17.84 4.70
C PRO A 31 -8.11 -17.56 3.70
N LYS A 32 -8.00 -18.39 2.67
CA LYS A 32 -7.15 -18.04 1.52
C LYS A 32 -7.73 -16.81 0.83
N TRP A 33 -6.90 -16.10 0.08
CA TRP A 33 -7.35 -14.90 -0.64
C TRP A 33 -8.56 -15.19 -1.53
N GLU A 34 -8.52 -16.30 -2.27
CA GLU A 34 -9.56 -16.71 -3.22
C GLU A 34 -10.87 -17.09 -2.53
N ASP A 35 -10.82 -17.45 -1.24
CA ASP A 35 -11.98 -17.82 -0.43
C ASP A 35 -12.60 -16.59 0.27
N LEU A 36 -11.97 -15.41 0.19
CA LEU A 36 -12.54 -14.19 0.74
C LEU A 36 -13.80 -13.79 -0.04
N PRO A 37 -14.87 -13.34 0.65
CA PRO A 37 -15.97 -12.67 -0.01
C PRO A 37 -15.46 -11.50 -0.85
N GLU A 38 -16.02 -11.31 -2.06
CA GLU A 38 -15.60 -10.28 -3.00
C GLU A 38 -15.52 -8.88 -2.35
N LYS A 39 -16.51 -8.55 -1.50
CA LYS A 39 -16.53 -7.30 -0.74
C LYS A 39 -15.28 -7.09 0.14
N ILE A 40 -14.74 -8.16 0.71
CA ILE A 40 -13.53 -8.10 1.53
C ILE A 40 -12.28 -7.97 0.66
N GLN A 41 -12.22 -8.66 -0.49
CA GLN A 41 -11.13 -8.46 -1.46
C GLN A 41 -11.08 -7.00 -1.94
N ILE A 42 -12.24 -6.43 -2.29
CA ILE A 42 -12.38 -5.03 -2.69
C ILE A 42 -11.93 -4.08 -1.57
N ALA A 43 -12.25 -4.38 -0.31
CA ALA A 43 -11.82 -3.55 0.82
C ALA A 43 -10.29 -3.51 0.96
N TRP A 44 -9.61 -4.64 0.79
CA TRP A 44 -8.15 -4.70 0.78
C TRP A 44 -7.54 -3.95 -0.41
N MET A 45 -8.15 -4.06 -1.61
CA MET A 45 -7.72 -3.28 -2.77
C MET A 45 -7.87 -1.77 -2.55
N ALA A 46 -9.00 -1.33 -1.99
CA ALA A 46 -9.22 0.08 -1.67
C ALA A 46 -8.21 0.61 -0.65
N ALA A 47 -7.91 -0.18 0.39
CA ALA A 47 -6.90 0.18 1.39
C ALA A 47 -5.50 0.30 0.76
N ALA A 48 -5.11 -0.68 -0.05
CA ALA A 48 -3.83 -0.69 -0.76
C ALA A 48 -3.67 0.55 -1.67
N VAL A 49 -4.70 0.89 -2.44
CA VAL A 49 -4.72 2.08 -3.30
C VAL A 49 -4.59 3.37 -2.49
N ALA A 50 -5.29 3.49 -1.37
CA ALA A 50 -5.22 4.69 -0.52
C ALA A 50 -3.81 4.89 0.05
N ILE A 51 -3.18 3.83 0.54
CA ILE A 51 -1.81 3.86 1.05
C ILE A 51 -0.83 4.21 -0.07
N ALA A 52 -0.90 3.52 -1.22
CA ALA A 52 -0.01 3.79 -2.35
C ALA A 52 -0.11 5.25 -2.83
N LYS A 53 -1.33 5.79 -2.95
CA LYS A 53 -1.56 7.20 -3.31
C LYS A 53 -0.92 8.15 -2.31
N LYS A 54 -1.05 7.87 -1.00
CA LYS A 54 -0.46 8.70 0.05
C LYS A 54 1.06 8.68 -0.01
N THR A 55 1.66 7.49 -0.11
CA THR A 55 3.12 7.31 -0.18
C THR A 55 3.71 7.98 -1.42
N VAL A 56 3.12 7.76 -2.60
CA VAL A 56 3.59 8.38 -3.86
C VAL A 56 3.49 9.90 -3.79
N LYS A 57 2.41 10.45 -3.21
CA LYS A 57 2.26 11.89 -3.01
C LYS A 57 3.37 12.44 -2.12
N GLU A 58 3.65 11.81 -0.98
CA GLU A 58 4.69 12.26 -0.06
C GLU A 58 6.09 12.18 -0.68
N MET A 59 6.40 11.10 -1.39
CA MET A 59 7.66 10.96 -2.14
C MET A 59 7.80 12.04 -3.21
N SER A 60 6.73 12.32 -3.96
CA SER A 60 6.74 13.36 -5.00
C SER A 60 6.93 14.76 -4.41
N GLU A 61 6.26 15.06 -3.29
CA GLU A 61 6.43 16.34 -2.58
C GLU A 61 7.82 16.48 -1.97
N SER A 62 8.40 15.40 -1.45
CA SER A 62 9.76 15.41 -0.93
C SER A 62 10.78 15.64 -2.05
N LEU A 63 10.64 14.94 -3.17
CA LEU A 63 11.52 15.09 -4.32
C LEU A 63 11.44 16.52 -4.91
N ALA A 64 10.23 17.08 -5.02
CA ALA A 64 10.03 18.43 -5.51
C ALA A 64 10.75 19.47 -4.63
N ARG A 65 10.72 19.32 -3.29
CA ARG A 65 11.46 20.20 -2.38
C ARG A 65 12.97 20.12 -2.58
N THR A 66 13.54 18.92 -2.63
CA THR A 66 14.98 18.72 -2.84
C THR A 66 15.47 19.36 -4.14
N ILE A 67 14.73 19.19 -5.24
CA ILE A 67 15.09 19.79 -6.53
C ILE A 67 15.06 21.32 -6.46
N VAL A 68 14.07 21.91 -5.78
CA VAL A 68 13.97 23.37 -5.64
C VAL A 68 15.16 23.92 -4.84
N ASP A 69 15.52 23.28 -3.74
CA ASP A 69 16.65 23.69 -2.90
C ASP A 69 17.97 23.66 -3.69
N ASP A 70 18.22 22.58 -4.43
CA ASP A 70 19.42 22.42 -5.28
C ASP A 70 19.49 23.51 -6.38
N VAL A 71 18.36 23.90 -6.96
CA VAL A 71 18.32 24.94 -8.00
C VAL A 71 18.57 26.33 -7.42
N VAL A 72 18.04 26.64 -6.24
CA VAL A 72 18.29 27.93 -5.55
C VAL A 72 19.78 28.07 -5.23
N GLU A 73 20.43 27.02 -4.71
CA GLU A 73 21.86 27.05 -4.42
C GLU A 73 22.75 27.26 -5.66
N ILE A 74 22.30 26.83 -6.85
CA ILE A 74 23.03 27.05 -8.10
C ILE A 74 22.89 28.50 -8.58
N LEU A 75 21.71 29.11 -8.39
CA LEU A 75 21.42 30.46 -8.87
C LEU A 75 21.97 31.56 -7.94
N ASP A 76 22.16 31.24 -6.65
CA ASP A 76 22.73 32.16 -5.65
C ASP A 76 24.29 32.16 -5.61
N LYS A 77 24.95 31.36 -6.45
CA LYS A 77 26.42 31.31 -6.63
C LYS A 77 26.87 32.02 -7.91
#